data_AF-A0A965LE48-F1
#
_entry.id   AF-A0A965LE48-F1
#
_cell.length_a   1.000
_cell.length_b   1.000
_cell.length_c   1.000
_cell.angle_alpha   90.00
_cell.angle_beta   90.00
_cell.angle_gamma   90.00
#
_symmetry.space_group_name_H-M   'P 1'
#
loop_
_entity.id
_entity.type
_entity.pdbx_description
1 polymer ?
#
loop_
_entity_poly.entity_id
_entity_poly.type
_entity_poly.pdbx_seq_one_letter_code
_entity_poly.pdbx_strand_id
1 'polypeptide(L)' 'MTIIVDKPMEKKYNWGIDLGGTKIECAILDQHDPTQVILRERIDTESIKGYNHIIAQVGRLI' A
#
# COMPACT_ATOMS: atom_id res chain seq x y z
N MET A 1 -3.03 -22.66 -36.74
CA MET A 1 -3.38 -21.33 -36.19
C MET A 1 -3.84 -21.56 -34.76
N THR A 2 -2.92 -21.46 -33.80
CA THR A 2 -3.24 -21.66 -32.39
C THR A 2 -3.66 -20.32 -31.82
N ILE A 3 -4.93 -20.19 -31.45
CA ILE A 3 -5.40 -19.03 -30.71
C ILE A 3 -4.98 -19.27 -29.26
N ILE A 4 -3.97 -18.53 -28.81
CA ILE A 4 -3.68 -18.41 -27.38
C ILE A 4 -4.77 -17.47 -26.85
N VAL A 5 -5.72 -18.03 -26.10
CA VAL A 5 -6.59 -17.22 -25.24
C VAL A 5 -5.77 -16.88 -24.01
N ASP A 6 -5.38 -15.60 -23.88
CA ASP A 6 -4.69 -15.13 -22.68
C ASP A 6 -5.58 -15.40 -21.47
N LYS A 7 -5.11 -16.29 -20.58
CA LYS A 7 -5.75 -16.50 -19.29
C LYS A 7 -5.77 -15.13 -18.58
N PRO A 8 -6.92 -14.66 -18.05
CA PRO A 8 -6.95 -13.41 -17.31
C PRO A 8 -5.93 -13.49 -16.18
N MET A 9 -4.99 -12.55 -16.22
CA MET A 9 -3.91 -12.49 -15.24
C MET A 9 -4.54 -12.24 -13.86
N GLU A 10 -4.20 -13.10 -12.90
CA GLU A 10 -4.66 -12.96 -11.53
C GLU A 10 -4.24 -11.57 -11.02
N LYS A 11 -5.21 -10.71 -10.69
CA LYS A 11 -4.91 -9.38 -10.16
C LYS A 11 -4.35 -9.54 -8.76
N LYS A 12 -3.07 -9.24 -8.63
CA LYS A 12 -2.32 -9.21 -7.38
C LYS A 12 -1.75 -7.82 -7.18
N TYR A 13 -1.65 -7.44 -5.92
CA TYR A 13 -1.28 -6.09 -5.51
C TYR A 13 -0.14 -6.16 -4.51
N ASN A 14 0.79 -5.20 -4.62
CA ASN A 14 1.83 -4.99 -3.62
C ASN A 14 1.37 -3.91 -2.65
N TRP A 15 1.52 -4.13 -1.35
CA TRP A 15 1.25 -3.14 -0.31
C TRP A 15 2.56 -2.54 0.18
N GLY A 16 2.63 -1.21 0.22
CA GLY A 16 3.75 -0.46 0.76
C GLY A 16 3.30 0.44 1.91
N ILE A 17 4.09 0.47 2.98
CA ILE A 17 3.90 1.39 4.11
C ILE A 17 5.18 2.21 4.27
N ASP A 18 5.06 3.54 4.22
CA ASP A 18 6.13 4.49 4.55
C ASP A 18 5.81 5.20 5.87
N LEU A 19 6.70 5.04 6.84
CA LEU A 19 6.54 5.56 8.20
C LEU A 19 7.43 6.78 8.41
N GLY A 20 6.87 7.97 8.19
CA GLY A 20 7.51 9.23 8.54
C GLY A 20 7.20 9.66 9.98
N GLY A 21 7.98 10.60 10.51
CA GLY A 21 7.73 11.18 11.85
C GLY A 21 6.47 12.04 11.94
N THR A 22 6.00 12.57 10.81
CA THR A 22 4.82 13.45 10.72
C THR A 22 3.62 12.75 10.08
N LYS A 23 3.85 11.96 9.03
CA LYS A 23 2.80 11.25 8.27
C LYS A 23 3.18 9.78 8.07
N ILE A 24 2.18 8.92 8.06
CA ILE A 24 2.26 7.53 7.58
C ILE A 24 1.57 7.49 6.23
N GLU A 25 2.20 6.85 5.25
CA GLU A 25 1.62 6.62 3.92
C GLU A 25 1.41 5.12 3.69
N CYS A 26 0.25 4.75 3.18
CA CYS A 26 -0.05 3.43 2.65
C CYS A 26 -0.32 3.54 1.16
N ALA A 27 0.33 2.68 0.37
CA ALA A 27 0.15 2.61 -1.07
C ALA A 27 -0.10 1.17 -1.51
N ILE A 28 -1.12 1.00 -2.35
CA ILE A 28 -1.36 -0.22 -3.11
C ILE A 28 -0.78 0.00 -4.50
N LEU A 29 0.17 -0.84 -4.89
CA LEU A 29 0.88 -0.78 -6.16
C LEU A 29 0.46 -1.96 -7.04
N ASP A 30 0.46 -1.75 -8.35
CA ASP A 30 0.35 -2.89 -9.28
C ASP A 30 1.56 -3.82 -9.08
N GLN A 31 1.31 -5.14 -9.09
CA GLN A 31 2.39 -6.09 -8.88
C GLN A 31 3.38 -6.15 -10.07
N HIS A 32 2.88 -5.97 -11.29
CA HIS A 32 3.66 -6.07 -12.53
C HIS A 32 4.34 -4.74 -12.87
N ASP A 33 3.71 -3.62 -12.49
CA ASP A 33 4.30 -2.29 -12.58
C ASP A 33 4.25 -1.55 -11.22
N PRO A 34 5.28 -1.69 -10.37
CA PRO A 34 5.34 -1.02 -9.07
C PRO A 34 5.37 0.52 -9.15
N THR A 35 5.54 1.10 -10.33
CA THR A 35 5.44 2.57 -10.52
C THR A 35 3.98 3.02 -10.61
N GLN A 36 3.06 2.09 -10.92
CA GLN A 36 1.64 2.35 -10.94
C GLN A 36 1.05 2.24 -9.53
N VAL A 37 0.69 3.40 -8.99
CA VAL A 37 -0.05 3.50 -7.73
C VAL A 37 -1.54 3.35 -8.00
N ILE A 38 -2.15 2.31 -7.42
CA ILE A 38 -3.58 2.03 -7.52
C ILE A 38 -4.36 2.85 -6.48
N LEU A 39 -3.83 2.89 -5.25
CA LEU A 39 -4.39 3.67 -4.16
C LEU A 39 -3.25 4.20 -3.30
N ARG A 40 -3.42 5.42 -2.79
CA ARG A 40 -2.51 6.02 -1.82
C ARG A 40 -3.35 6.73 -0.76
N GLU A 41 -3.09 6.41 0.50
CA GLU A 41 -3.68 7.05 1.66
C GLU A 41 -2.59 7.55 2.60
N ARG A 42 -2.84 8.70 3.23
CA ARG A 42 -1.91 9.31 4.19
C ARG A 42 -2.66 9.77 5.43
N ILE A 43 -2.12 9.44 6.58
CA ILE A 43 -2.62 9.89 7.89
C ILE A 43 -1.49 10.50 8.70
N ASP A 44 -1.85 11.24 9.74
CA ASP A 44 -0.89 11.79 10.68
C ASP A 44 -0.26 10.65 11.50
N THR A 45 1.07 10.65 11.63
CA THR A 45 1.76 9.67 12.50
C THR A 45 1.42 9.90 13.96
N GLU A 46 1.19 11.17 14.33
CA GLU A 46 0.95 11.60 15.70
C GLU A 46 2.03 11.06 16.66
N SER A 47 3.30 11.11 16.22
CA SER A 47 4.45 10.46 16.84
C SER A 47 4.66 10.81 18.32
N ILE A 48 4.23 12.00 18.73
CA ILE A 48 4.27 12.45 20.13
C ILE A 48 3.43 11.56 21.08
N LYS A 49 2.46 10.80 20.56
CA LYS A 49 1.63 9.87 21.34
C LYS A 49 2.31 8.51 21.61
N GLY A 50 3.53 8.31 21.12
CA GLY A 50 4.35 7.14 21.42
C GLY A 50 4.07 5.90 20.57
N TYR A 51 4.86 4.85 20.79
CA TYR A 51 4.96 3.69 19.90
C TYR A 51 3.65 2.92 19.70
N ASN A 52 2.90 2.68 20.77
CA ASN A 52 1.62 1.96 20.69
C ASN A 52 0.61 2.72 19.81
N HIS A 53 0.60 4.04 19.89
CA HIS A 53 -0.25 4.87 19.04
C HIS A 53 0.16 4.77 17.57
N ILE A 54 1.47 4.81 17.28
CA ILE A 54 1.99 4.68 15.91
C ILE A 54 1.58 3.33 15.31
N ILE A 55 1.71 2.24 16.06
CA ILE A 55 1.28 0.90 15.61
C ILE A 55 -0.23 0.89 15.33
N ALA A 56 -1.04 1.50 16.19
CA ALA A 56 -2.48 1.61 15.96
C ALA A 56 -2.81 2.43 14.71
N GLN A 57 -2.06 3.50 14.42
CA GLN A 57 -2.21 4.27 13.18
C GLN A 57 -1.88 3.44 11.94
N VAL A 58 -0.80 2.63 11.95
CA VAL A 58 -0.52 1.68 10.86
C VAL A 58 -1.69 0.71 10.67
N GLY A 59 -2.26 0.19 11.76
CA GLY A 59 -3.42 -0.71 11.71
C GLY A 59 -4.70 -0.07 11.18
N ARG A 60 -4.80 1.27 11.08
CA ARG A 60 -5.95 1.95 10.45
C ARG A 60 -5.86 2.00 8.92
N LEU A 61 -4.68 1.73 8.37
CA LEU A 61 -4.39 1.79 6.93
C LEU A 61 -4.43 0.43 6.24
N ILE A 62 -4.64 -0.67 6.99
CA ILE A 62 -4.56 -2.06 6.52
C ILE A 62 -5.88 -2.78 6.82
#